data_AF-A0A1U7NAA2-F1
#
_entry.id   AF-A0A1U7NAA2-F1
#
_cell.length_a   1.000
_cell.length_b   1.000
_cell.length_c   1.000
_cell.angle_alpha   90.00
_cell.angle_beta   90.00
_cell.angle_gamma   90.00
#
_symmetry.space_group_name_H-M   'P 1'
#
loop_
_entity.id
_entity.type
_entity.pdbx_description
1 polymer ?
#
loop_
_entity_poly.entity_id
_entity_poly.type
_entity_poly.pdbx_seq_one_letter_code
_entity_poly.pdbx_strand_id
1 'polypeptide(L)'
;MLDEQSLKKNFLGEISDQIFPVSTSSETQKLCFQLRFSPENWQQKNVDIASQMTEKLGAFNEASIGTTIREVLDKLKQQFGEEMAKHGINLDKRKRGRPANDKESPWRIAYGWLWEHKFPYWQMDWLWQDLIQKAASPYRWLRFTQDYNRIFVPESKKYEIVIDVPYYMHVELDCDQEHLLLLHRGIYNNGVITNYILCPSQAFAPDNRLKDKTMLMPQSGAMCEEITFDTVGQEEFLAIVLDDSLDFPWLTPNEEEPAPIWNLERLKELWTRLGEDNNNWQAFYRSFEVVEASA
;
A
#
# COMPACT_ATOMS: atom_id res chain seq x y z
N MET A 1 -0.41 -16.24 11.32
CA MET A 1 -0.73 -14.80 11.26
C MET A 1 0.11 -14.13 12.33
N LEU A 2 0.91 -13.11 12.00
CA LEU A 2 1.50 -12.26 13.04
C LEU A 2 0.33 -11.61 13.78
N ASP A 3 0.33 -11.68 15.11
CA ASP A 3 -0.68 -10.97 15.89
C ASP A 3 -0.57 -9.45 15.62
N GLU A 4 -1.68 -8.73 15.84
CA GLU A 4 -1.75 -7.29 15.56
C GLU A 4 -0.69 -6.49 16.35
N GLN A 5 -0.30 -6.98 17.53
CA GLN A 5 0.74 -6.38 18.36
C GLN A 5 2.13 -6.51 17.71
N SER A 6 2.43 -7.65 17.11
CA SER A 6 3.68 -7.93 16.40
C SER A 6 3.80 -7.05 15.16
N LEU A 7 2.71 -6.84 14.41
CA LEU A 7 2.70 -5.90 13.27
C LEU A 7 2.96 -4.45 13.72
N LYS A 8 2.31 -4.00 14.79
CA LYS A 8 2.53 -2.65 15.36
C LYS A 8 3.98 -2.47 15.83
N LYS A 9 4.56 -3.51 16.44
CA LYS A 9 5.97 -3.50 16.89
C LYS A 9 6.95 -3.48 15.72
N ASN A 10 6.71 -4.28 14.69
CA ASN A 10 7.54 -4.30 13.47
C ASN A 10 7.51 -2.94 12.77
N PHE A 11 6.31 -2.38 12.60
CA PHE A 11 6.13 -1.03 12.04
C PHE A 11 6.92 0.03 12.81
N LEU A 12 6.80 0.07 14.15
CA LEU A 12 7.59 1.01 14.95
C LEU A 12 9.08 0.77 14.83
N GLY A 13 9.51 -0.49 14.72
CA GLY A 13 10.91 -0.85 14.46
C GLY A 13 11.41 -0.25 13.14
N GLU A 14 10.67 -0.44 12.06
CA GLU A 14 11.05 0.07 10.73
C GLU A 14 11.06 1.59 10.67
N ILE A 15 10.02 2.26 11.20
CA ILE A 15 10.00 3.72 11.26
C ILE A 15 11.16 4.24 12.12
N SER A 16 11.45 3.55 13.23
CA SER A 16 12.58 3.88 14.08
C SER A 16 13.91 3.76 13.35
N ASP A 17 14.11 2.74 12.52
CA ASP A 17 15.36 2.56 11.78
C ASP A 17 15.51 3.59 10.65
N GLN A 18 14.39 4.03 10.05
CA GLN A 18 14.38 5.10 9.04
C GLN A 18 14.76 6.47 9.63
N ILE A 19 14.25 6.83 10.82
CA ILE A 19 14.54 8.14 11.44
C ILE A 19 15.83 8.15 12.27
N PHE A 20 16.36 6.98 12.63
CA PHE A 20 17.61 6.80 13.39
C PHE A 20 18.60 5.86 12.67
N PRO A 21 19.16 6.26 11.51
CA PRO A 21 20.14 5.44 10.82
C PRO A 21 21.41 5.26 11.65
N VAL A 22 22.03 4.08 11.50
CA VAL A 22 23.11 3.51 12.35
C VAL A 22 24.29 4.48 12.59
N SER A 23 24.57 5.40 11.66
CA SER A 23 25.67 6.36 11.74
C SER A 23 25.43 7.56 12.66
N THR A 24 24.20 7.77 13.15
CA THR A 24 23.77 9.06 13.74
C THR A 24 22.84 8.91 14.96
N SER A 25 22.62 7.70 15.45
CA SER A 25 21.57 7.42 16.43
C SER A 25 22.02 7.65 17.88
N SER A 26 21.23 8.43 18.61
CA SER A 26 21.20 8.39 20.08
C SER A 26 20.26 7.25 20.48
N GLU A 27 20.80 6.22 21.13
CA GLU A 27 20.02 5.11 21.69
C GLU A 27 18.87 5.60 22.58
N THR A 28 19.09 6.71 23.29
CA THR A 28 18.08 7.41 24.09
C THR A 28 16.89 7.91 23.27
N GLN A 29 17.14 8.55 22.11
CA GLN A 29 16.08 9.04 21.24
C GLN A 29 15.32 7.88 20.58
N LYS A 30 16.04 6.83 20.17
CA LYS A 30 15.46 5.60 19.61
C LYS A 30 14.48 4.96 20.58
N LEU A 31 14.92 4.76 21.83
CA LEU A 31 14.08 4.21 22.88
C LEU A 31 12.90 5.14 23.21
N CYS A 32 13.13 6.46 23.28
CA CYS A 32 12.07 7.43 23.51
C CYS A 32 10.98 7.34 22.44
N PHE A 33 11.35 7.20 21.16
CA PHE A 33 10.39 7.03 20.08
C PHE A 33 9.58 5.73 20.26
N GLN A 34 10.26 4.60 20.40
CA GLN A 34 9.62 3.29 20.54
C GLN A 34 8.64 3.23 21.73
N LEU A 35 8.99 3.85 22.86
CA LEU A 35 8.12 3.90 24.03
C LEU A 35 6.99 4.92 23.88
N ARG A 36 7.28 6.17 23.51
CA ARG A 36 6.28 7.25 23.47
C ARG A 36 5.23 7.05 22.38
N PHE A 37 5.64 6.48 21.25
CA PHE A 37 4.77 6.24 20.09
C PHE A 37 4.17 4.83 20.07
N SER A 38 4.45 3.99 21.07
CA SER A 38 3.75 2.72 21.27
C SER A 38 2.26 2.94 21.58
N PRO A 39 1.34 2.19 20.95
CA PRO A 39 -0.09 2.25 21.27
C PRO A 39 -0.41 1.93 22.73
N GLU A 40 0.38 1.05 23.36
CA GLU A 40 0.25 0.68 24.77
C GLU A 40 0.50 1.87 25.71
N ASN A 41 1.28 2.84 25.24
CA ASN A 41 1.75 3.97 26.03
C ASN A 41 1.07 5.28 25.65
N TRP A 42 0.10 5.30 24.71
CA TRP A 42 -0.55 6.51 24.22
C TRP A 42 -1.11 7.42 25.33
N GLN A 43 -1.73 6.82 26.35
CA GLN A 43 -2.35 7.57 27.45
C GLN A 43 -1.38 7.97 28.57
N GLN A 44 -0.18 7.40 28.58
CA GLN A 44 0.80 7.65 29.65
C GLN A 44 1.35 9.07 29.59
N LYS A 45 1.73 9.60 30.76
CA LYS A 45 2.36 10.93 30.85
C LYS A 45 3.84 10.82 30.53
N ASN A 46 4.47 11.95 30.18
CA ASN A 46 5.90 11.97 29.89
C ASN A 46 6.77 11.53 31.07
N VAL A 47 6.29 11.72 32.31
CA VAL A 47 6.98 11.23 33.51
C VAL A 47 7.04 9.70 33.54
N ASP A 48 5.95 9.02 33.18
CA ASP A 48 5.89 7.56 33.16
C ASP A 48 6.80 6.98 32.07
N ILE A 49 6.85 7.64 30.90
CA ILE A 49 7.77 7.29 29.81
C ILE A 49 9.23 7.50 30.23
N ALA A 50 9.51 8.61 30.92
CA ALA A 50 10.86 8.90 31.41
C ALA A 50 11.34 7.85 32.42
N SER A 51 10.47 7.42 33.35
CA SER A 51 10.82 6.36 34.31
C SER A 51 11.07 5.01 33.61
N GLN A 52 10.30 4.64 32.58
CA GLN A 52 10.58 3.44 31.76
C GLN A 52 11.91 3.55 31.00
N MET A 53 12.26 4.74 30.53
CA MET A 53 13.56 4.97 29.90
C MET A 53 14.71 4.82 30.91
N THR A 54 14.55 5.34 32.12
CA THR A 54 15.54 5.20 33.20
C THR A 54 15.76 3.73 33.56
N GLU A 55 14.69 2.94 33.67
CA GLU A 55 14.77 1.51 33.95
C GLU A 55 15.55 0.74 32.85
N LYS A 56 15.29 1.07 31.58
CA LYS A 56 15.91 0.37 30.44
C LYS A 56 17.34 0.82 30.11
N LEU A 57 17.67 2.10 30.33
CA LEU A 57 19.00 2.68 30.02
C LEU A 57 19.92 2.71 31.25
N GLY A 58 19.42 2.42 32.45
CA GLY A 58 20.15 2.49 33.72
C GLY A 58 20.36 3.91 34.25
N ALA A 59 20.43 4.92 33.39
CA ALA A 59 20.47 6.33 33.77
C ALA A 59 19.87 7.24 32.68
N PHE A 60 18.70 7.82 32.95
CA PHE A 60 18.08 8.84 32.11
C PHE A 60 17.65 10.02 32.98
N ASN A 61 17.91 11.25 32.52
CA ASN A 61 17.47 12.46 33.20
C ASN A 61 16.00 12.73 32.86
N GLU A 62 15.07 12.43 33.76
CA GLU A 62 13.63 12.57 33.51
C GLU A 62 13.23 14.01 33.12
N ALA A 63 13.94 15.03 33.62
CA ALA A 63 13.68 16.42 33.26
C ALA A 63 13.97 16.72 31.77
N SER A 64 14.76 15.88 31.10
CA SER A 64 15.13 16.02 29.69
C SER A 64 14.10 15.44 28.72
N ILE A 65 13.09 14.70 29.18
CA ILE A 65 12.12 14.01 28.32
C ILE A 65 11.44 14.93 27.30
N GLY A 66 11.13 16.16 27.68
CA GLY A 66 10.53 17.13 26.76
C GLY A 66 11.46 17.56 25.63
N THR A 67 12.77 17.61 25.88
CA THR A 67 13.79 17.88 24.87
C THR A 67 13.99 16.67 23.98
N THR A 68 14.08 15.46 24.56
CA THR A 68 14.22 14.21 23.80
C THR A 68 13.03 13.99 22.86
N ILE A 69 11.79 14.21 23.32
CA ILE A 69 10.60 14.13 22.47
C ILE A 69 10.66 15.14 21.32
N ARG A 70 11.18 16.35 21.56
CA ARG A 70 11.33 17.36 20.50
C ARG A 70 12.31 16.89 19.43
N GLU A 71 13.47 16.37 19.81
CA GLU A 71 14.48 15.87 18.88
C GLU A 71 13.95 14.68 18.05
N VAL A 72 13.15 13.80 18.67
CA VAL A 72 12.44 12.72 17.97
C VAL A 72 11.47 13.30 16.93
N LEU A 73 10.70 14.33 17.29
CA LEU A 73 9.77 14.99 16.36
C LEU A 73 10.47 15.69 15.21
N ASP A 74 11.60 16.33 15.47
CA ASP A 74 12.39 17.00 14.44
C ASP A 74 12.92 15.98 13.42
N LYS A 75 13.34 14.80 13.87
CA LYS A 75 13.77 13.69 12.98
C LYS A 75 12.60 13.07 12.21
N LEU A 76 11.45 12.86 12.86
CA LEU A 76 10.22 12.42 12.17
C LEU A 76 9.83 13.41 11.06
N LYS A 77 9.88 14.71 11.36
CA LYS A 77 9.60 15.77 10.39
C LYS A 77 10.64 15.81 9.27
N GLN A 78 11.92 15.64 9.59
CA GLN A 78 12.98 15.61 8.59
C GLN A 78 12.76 14.47 7.59
N GLN A 79 12.35 13.29 8.08
CA GLN A 79 12.15 12.12 7.23
C GLN A 79 10.81 12.11 6.50
N PHE A 80 9.72 12.51 7.16
CA PHE A 80 8.35 12.34 6.66
C PHE A 80 7.57 13.66 6.55
N GLY A 81 8.23 14.81 6.64
CA GLY A 81 7.57 16.12 6.68
C GLY A 81 6.73 16.42 5.44
N GLU A 82 7.20 16.01 4.27
CA GLU A 82 6.44 16.15 3.01
C GLU A 82 5.18 15.27 3.01
N GLU A 83 5.30 14.01 3.46
CA GLU A 83 4.15 13.11 3.60
C GLU A 83 3.12 13.63 4.62
N MET A 84 3.60 14.14 5.76
CA MET A 84 2.75 14.78 6.77
C MET A 84 2.02 16.02 6.19
N ALA A 85 2.73 16.83 5.41
CA ALA A 85 2.15 18.02 4.79
C ALA A 85 1.03 17.69 3.78
N LYS A 86 1.17 16.58 3.03
CA LYS A 86 0.11 16.07 2.13
C LYS A 86 -1.18 15.73 2.90
N HIS A 87 -1.08 15.28 4.15
CA HIS A 87 -2.23 15.04 5.03
C HIS A 87 -2.66 16.29 5.83
N GLY A 88 -2.17 17.48 5.46
CA GLY A 88 -2.51 18.74 6.13
C GLY A 88 -1.87 18.92 7.51
N ILE A 89 -0.90 18.07 7.87
CA ILE A 89 -0.24 18.08 9.17
C ILE A 89 0.98 18.98 9.12
N ASN A 90 0.97 20.00 9.98
CA ASN A 90 2.07 20.94 10.10
C ASN A 90 2.50 21.07 11.57
N LEU A 91 3.64 20.47 11.90
CA LEU A 91 4.23 20.46 13.23
C LEU A 91 4.81 21.83 13.66
N ASP A 92 4.93 22.80 12.72
CA ASP A 92 5.45 24.16 12.96
C ASP A 92 4.38 25.17 13.34
N LYS A 93 3.08 24.86 13.16
CA LYS A 93 1.97 25.74 13.54
C LYS A 93 1.83 25.84 15.07
N ARG A 94 2.82 26.43 15.73
CA ARG A 94 2.74 26.85 17.12
C ARG A 94 1.98 28.18 17.19
N LYS A 95 0.79 28.18 17.78
CA LYS A 95 0.32 29.41 18.45
C LYS A 95 1.36 29.71 19.54
N ARG A 96 1.93 30.92 19.57
CA ARG A 96 2.82 31.36 20.65
C ARG A 96 2.09 31.20 21.98
N GLY A 97 2.55 30.28 22.83
CA GLY A 97 1.93 29.95 24.11
C GLY A 97 2.00 28.46 24.43
N ARG A 98 1.67 28.09 25.68
CA ARG A 98 1.41 26.69 26.06
C ARG A 98 0.23 26.20 25.20
N PRO A 99 0.25 24.98 24.63
CA PRO A 99 -0.90 24.44 23.91
C PRO A 99 -2.15 24.61 24.79
N ALA A 100 -3.23 25.18 24.22
CA ALA A 100 -4.43 25.46 25.00
C ALA A 100 -5.12 24.16 25.46
N ASN A 101 -4.77 23.03 24.85
CA ASN A 101 -5.34 21.72 25.13
C ASN A 101 -4.28 20.61 24.94
N ASP A 102 -4.29 19.59 25.79
CA ASP A 102 -3.36 18.44 25.70
C ASP A 102 -3.48 17.70 24.36
N LYS A 103 -4.64 17.79 23.70
CA LYS A 103 -4.90 17.23 22.37
C LYS A 103 -4.16 17.93 21.21
N GLU A 104 -3.65 19.15 21.42
CA GLU A 104 -2.90 19.92 20.42
C GLU A 104 -1.38 19.76 20.57
N SER A 105 -0.91 18.85 21.41
CA SER A 105 0.53 18.63 21.59
C SER A 105 1.16 18.10 20.29
N PRO A 106 2.30 18.65 19.81
CA PRO A 106 2.94 18.23 18.57
C PRO A 106 3.21 16.72 18.48
N TRP A 107 3.55 16.07 19.60
CA TRP A 107 3.76 14.62 19.60
C TRP A 107 2.48 13.82 19.41
N ARG A 108 1.33 14.35 19.89
CA ARG A 108 0.02 13.70 19.68
C ARG A 108 -0.45 13.83 18.24
N ILE A 109 -0.16 14.96 17.61
CA ILE A 109 -0.44 15.16 16.18
C ILE A 109 0.42 14.20 15.34
N ALA A 110 1.73 14.11 15.62
CA ALA A 110 2.61 13.17 14.95
C ALA A 110 2.21 11.70 15.21
N TYR A 111 1.78 11.38 16.43
CA TYR A 111 1.25 10.05 16.76
C TYR A 111 -0.03 9.74 15.96
N GLY A 112 -0.98 10.67 15.90
CA GLY A 112 -2.21 10.52 15.12
C GLY A 112 -1.87 10.23 13.66
N TRP A 113 -0.99 11.02 13.06
CA TRP A 113 -0.50 10.74 11.70
C TRP A 113 0.10 9.34 11.54
N LEU A 114 0.97 8.95 12.48
CA LEU A 114 1.69 7.70 12.41
C LEU A 114 0.74 6.50 12.40
N TRP A 115 -0.33 6.55 13.19
CA TRP A 115 -1.24 5.42 13.37
C TRP A 115 -2.51 5.48 12.52
N GLU A 116 -3.01 6.67 12.20
CA GLU A 116 -4.23 6.86 11.40
C GLU A 116 -3.93 6.92 9.90
N HIS A 117 -2.69 7.27 9.52
CA HIS A 117 -2.28 7.34 8.11
C HIS A 117 -1.12 6.40 7.81
N LYS A 118 0.06 6.60 8.40
CA LYS A 118 1.28 5.89 7.99
C LYS A 118 1.19 4.37 8.23
N PHE A 119 0.65 3.93 9.36
CA PHE A 119 0.51 2.52 9.70
C PHE A 119 -0.46 1.76 8.76
N PRO A 120 -1.68 2.27 8.47
CA PRO A 120 -2.56 1.64 7.48
C PRO A 120 -1.93 1.46 6.10
N TYR A 121 -1.24 2.49 5.58
CA TYR A 121 -0.53 2.39 4.30
C TYR A 121 0.60 1.35 4.36
N TRP A 122 1.41 1.37 5.41
CA TRP A 122 2.47 0.38 5.62
C TRP A 122 1.92 -1.05 5.70
N GLN A 123 0.80 -1.25 6.40
CA GLN A 123 0.17 -2.56 6.53
C GLN A 123 -0.38 -3.05 5.18
N MET A 124 -0.94 -2.14 4.37
CA MET A 124 -1.42 -2.44 3.04
C MET A 124 -0.27 -2.84 2.11
N ASP A 125 0.84 -2.10 2.13
CA ASP A 125 2.05 -2.45 1.38
C ASP A 125 2.60 -3.80 1.81
N TRP A 126 2.64 -4.09 3.11
CA TRP A 126 3.10 -5.38 3.62
C TRP A 126 2.23 -6.55 3.11
N LEU A 127 0.91 -6.41 3.15
CA LEU A 127 -0.02 -7.42 2.62
C LEU A 127 0.16 -7.62 1.11
N TRP A 128 0.33 -6.53 0.37
CA TRP A 128 0.59 -6.57 -1.07
C TRP A 128 1.91 -7.30 -1.38
N GLN A 129 2.98 -7.02 -0.63
CA GLN A 129 4.26 -7.72 -0.80
C GLN A 129 4.17 -9.20 -0.46
N ASP A 130 3.43 -9.60 0.58
CA ASP A 130 3.24 -11.02 0.91
C ASP A 130 2.50 -11.77 -0.21
N LEU A 131 1.50 -11.13 -0.83
CA LEU A 131 0.82 -11.65 -2.02
C LEU A 131 1.77 -11.81 -3.21
N ILE A 132 2.58 -10.79 -3.52
CA ILE A 132 3.57 -10.85 -4.61
C ILE A 132 4.58 -11.98 -4.37
N GLN A 133 5.05 -12.16 -3.13
CA GLN A 133 6.01 -13.22 -2.81
C GLN A 133 5.47 -14.63 -3.06
N LYS A 134 4.13 -14.80 -3.01
CA LYS A 134 3.44 -16.05 -3.31
C LYS A 134 3.08 -16.21 -4.78
N ALA A 135 3.22 -15.14 -5.58
CA ALA A 135 2.81 -15.11 -6.96
C ALA A 135 3.88 -15.67 -7.91
N ALA A 136 3.43 -16.42 -8.92
CA ALA A 136 4.24 -16.74 -10.08
C ALA A 136 4.44 -15.49 -10.96
N SER A 137 5.51 -15.43 -11.75
CA SER A 137 5.75 -14.31 -12.68
C SER A 137 6.17 -14.78 -14.08
N PRO A 138 5.35 -15.60 -14.77
CA PRO A 138 5.66 -16.02 -16.13
C PRO A 138 5.59 -14.83 -17.10
N TYR A 139 6.54 -14.73 -18.04
CA TYR A 139 6.68 -13.55 -18.90
C TYR A 139 5.47 -13.24 -19.80
N ARG A 140 4.50 -14.14 -19.99
CA ARG A 140 3.44 -13.97 -21.00
C ARG A 140 2.03 -13.89 -20.44
N TRP A 141 1.83 -13.98 -19.12
CA TRP A 141 0.47 -14.09 -18.58
C TRP A 141 -0.38 -12.83 -18.71
N LEU A 142 0.26 -11.66 -18.82
CA LEU A 142 -0.43 -10.38 -18.95
C LEU A 142 0.25 -9.55 -20.04
N ARG A 143 -0.49 -9.05 -21.03
CA ARG A 143 0.08 -8.22 -22.10
C ARG A 143 -0.89 -7.14 -22.55
N PHE A 144 -0.34 -6.03 -23.03
CA PHE A 144 -1.11 -4.93 -23.61
C PHE A 144 -0.85 -4.83 -25.12
N THR A 145 -1.89 -4.62 -25.91
CA THR A 145 -1.82 -4.46 -27.37
C THR A 145 -2.72 -3.34 -27.86
N GLN A 146 -2.28 -2.58 -28.86
CA GLN A 146 -3.06 -1.47 -29.44
C GLN A 146 -4.03 -1.91 -30.55
N ASP A 147 -3.82 -3.09 -31.16
CA ASP A 147 -4.57 -3.54 -32.33
C ASP A 147 -4.87 -5.05 -32.23
N TYR A 148 -6.14 -5.43 -32.31
CA TYR A 148 -6.57 -6.85 -32.28
C TYR A 148 -6.24 -7.60 -33.60
N ASN A 149 -6.04 -6.87 -34.71
CA ASN A 149 -6.05 -7.43 -36.07
C ASN A 149 -4.68 -7.53 -36.77
N ARG A 150 -3.56 -7.34 -36.06
CA ARG A 150 -2.22 -7.40 -36.67
C ARG A 150 -1.40 -8.57 -36.14
N ILE A 151 -0.63 -9.19 -37.03
CA ILE A 151 0.36 -10.21 -36.66
C ILE A 151 1.37 -9.57 -35.72
N PHE A 152 1.39 -10.04 -34.47
CA PHE A 152 2.33 -9.57 -33.47
C PHE A 152 3.70 -10.21 -33.70
N VAL A 153 4.70 -9.40 -34.03
CA VAL A 153 6.12 -9.79 -34.01
C VAL A 153 6.67 -9.34 -32.65
N PRO A 154 7.14 -10.27 -31.78
CA PRO A 154 7.69 -9.88 -30.48
C PRO A 154 8.93 -9.01 -30.67
N GLU A 155 8.85 -7.74 -30.25
CA GLU A 155 10.05 -6.92 -30.14
C GLU A 155 10.88 -7.35 -28.92
N SER A 156 12.20 -7.25 -29.06
CA SER A 156 13.19 -7.63 -28.05
C SER A 156 13.37 -6.60 -26.92
N LYS A 157 12.56 -5.54 -26.90
CA LYS A 157 12.64 -4.46 -25.92
C LYS A 157 11.79 -4.74 -24.69
N LYS A 158 12.12 -4.05 -23.58
CA LYS A 158 11.24 -3.91 -22.43
C LYS A 158 9.85 -3.48 -22.93
N TYR A 159 8.79 -4.15 -22.48
CA TYR A 159 7.42 -3.73 -22.73
C TYR A 159 7.14 -2.48 -21.90
N GLU A 160 7.31 -1.33 -22.53
CA GLU A 160 6.90 -0.02 -22.00
C GLU A 160 5.48 0.26 -22.47
N ILE A 161 4.64 0.76 -21.56
CA ILE A 161 3.30 1.26 -21.87
C ILE A 161 3.43 2.75 -22.14
N VAL A 162 2.81 3.25 -23.21
CA VAL A 162 2.85 4.67 -23.54
C VAL A 162 1.60 5.34 -23.01
N ILE A 163 1.78 6.49 -22.36
CA ILE A 163 0.69 7.33 -21.87
C ILE A 163 -0.26 7.76 -23.01
N ASP A 164 -1.54 7.92 -22.70
CA ASP A 164 -2.61 8.39 -23.61
C ASP A 164 -2.81 7.52 -24.87
N VAL A 165 -2.30 6.29 -24.86
CA VAL A 165 -2.50 5.32 -25.94
C VAL A 165 -3.54 4.29 -25.50
N PRO A 166 -4.52 3.96 -26.36
CA PRO A 166 -5.50 2.92 -26.06
C PRO A 166 -4.90 1.53 -26.20
N TYR A 167 -5.20 0.67 -25.24
CA TYR A 167 -4.77 -0.72 -25.19
C TYR A 167 -5.93 -1.67 -24.89
N TYR A 168 -5.75 -2.90 -25.35
CA TYR A 168 -6.44 -4.08 -24.86
C TYR A 168 -5.50 -4.89 -23.97
N MET A 169 -6.00 -5.35 -22.85
CA MET A 169 -5.28 -6.21 -21.92
C MET A 169 -5.66 -7.68 -22.19
N HIS A 170 -4.65 -8.52 -22.41
CA HIS A 170 -4.82 -9.96 -22.54
C HIS A 170 -4.23 -10.65 -21.33
N VAL A 171 -5.05 -11.46 -20.70
CA VAL A 171 -4.71 -12.34 -19.57
C VAL A 171 -4.69 -13.77 -20.09
N GLU A 172 -3.59 -14.49 -19.86
CA GLU A 172 -3.36 -15.88 -20.26
C GLU A 172 -2.72 -16.63 -19.09
N LEU A 173 -3.51 -17.38 -18.34
CA LEU A 173 -3.09 -17.96 -17.06
C LEU A 173 -3.04 -19.47 -17.17
N ASP A 174 -1.86 -20.08 -17.09
CA ASP A 174 -1.76 -21.53 -17.08
C ASP A 174 -2.15 -22.09 -15.69
N CYS A 175 -3.45 -22.17 -15.46
CA CYS A 175 -4.06 -22.61 -14.22
C CYS A 175 -5.31 -23.45 -14.51
N ASP A 176 -5.78 -24.22 -13.53
CA ASP A 176 -7.00 -25.04 -13.67
C ASP A 176 -8.22 -24.37 -13.02
N GLN A 177 -7.99 -23.32 -12.24
CA GLN A 177 -8.97 -22.45 -11.62
C GLN A 177 -9.80 -21.70 -12.66
N GLU A 178 -11.08 -21.47 -12.36
CA GLU A 178 -12.05 -20.88 -13.30
C GLU A 178 -12.31 -19.39 -13.07
N HIS A 179 -12.05 -18.85 -11.87
CA HIS A 179 -12.42 -17.48 -11.51
C HIS A 179 -11.18 -16.61 -11.30
N LEU A 180 -11.20 -15.39 -11.86
CA LEU A 180 -10.13 -14.41 -11.79
C LEU A 180 -10.50 -13.21 -10.91
N LEU A 181 -9.68 -12.95 -9.90
CA LEU A 181 -9.59 -11.65 -9.24
C LEU A 181 -8.34 -10.92 -9.76
N LEU A 182 -8.49 -9.78 -10.42
CA LEU A 182 -7.38 -8.96 -10.90
C LEU A 182 -7.29 -7.65 -10.12
N LEU A 183 -6.23 -7.53 -9.33
CA LEU A 183 -5.90 -6.33 -8.57
C LEU A 183 -4.84 -5.53 -9.32
N HIS A 184 -4.97 -4.20 -9.24
CA HIS A 184 -4.09 -3.23 -9.86
C HIS A 184 -3.60 -2.23 -8.80
N ARG A 185 -2.30 -1.91 -8.86
CA ARG A 185 -1.65 -0.87 -8.07
C ARG A 185 -0.83 0.05 -8.96
N GLY A 186 -1.20 1.32 -9.05
CA GLY A 186 -0.42 2.35 -9.73
C GLY A 186 0.47 3.11 -8.75
N ILE A 187 1.75 3.27 -9.06
CA ILE A 187 2.72 4.05 -8.29
C ILE A 187 3.32 5.10 -9.21
N TYR A 188 2.88 6.35 -9.05
CA TYR A 188 3.22 7.42 -9.97
C TYR A 188 4.38 8.28 -9.49
N ASN A 189 5.11 8.91 -10.42
CA ASN A 189 6.28 9.73 -10.12
C ASN A 189 5.98 10.95 -9.23
N ASN A 190 4.72 11.40 -9.21
CA ASN A 190 4.24 12.46 -8.31
C ASN A 190 3.95 11.97 -6.87
N GLY A 191 4.15 10.68 -6.61
CA GLY A 191 3.89 10.01 -5.34
C GLY A 191 2.41 9.75 -5.05
N VAL A 192 1.53 9.82 -6.06
CA VAL A 192 0.16 9.33 -5.96
C VAL A 192 0.17 7.81 -6.14
N ILE A 193 -0.61 7.11 -5.32
CA ILE A 193 -0.82 5.67 -5.40
C ILE A 193 -2.30 5.42 -5.67
N THR A 194 -2.61 4.58 -6.65
CA THR A 194 -3.97 4.15 -6.99
C THR A 194 -4.09 2.64 -6.85
N ASN A 195 -5.29 2.18 -6.48
CA ASN A 195 -5.56 0.81 -6.11
C ASN A 195 -6.93 0.43 -6.67
N TYR A 196 -6.99 -0.39 -7.72
CA TYR A 196 -8.26 -0.79 -8.33
C TYR A 196 -8.40 -2.28 -8.47
N ILE A 197 -9.65 -2.73 -8.48
CA ILE A 197 -10.04 -4.08 -8.87
C ILE A 197 -10.49 -3.98 -10.33
N LEU A 198 -9.78 -4.67 -11.21
CA LEU A 198 -10.04 -4.68 -12.65
C LEU A 198 -10.94 -5.84 -13.06
N CYS A 199 -10.94 -6.93 -12.29
CA CYS A 199 -11.80 -8.08 -12.51
C CYS A 199 -12.16 -8.75 -11.17
N PRO A 200 -13.44 -9.01 -10.87
CA PRO A 200 -14.61 -8.47 -11.57
C PRO A 200 -14.72 -6.95 -11.41
N SER A 201 -15.08 -6.23 -12.48
CA SER A 201 -15.38 -4.80 -12.46
C SER A 201 -16.32 -4.40 -13.59
N GLN A 202 -17.20 -3.41 -13.36
CA GLN A 202 -18.08 -2.91 -14.42
C GLN A 202 -17.32 -2.08 -15.47
N ALA A 203 -16.20 -1.48 -15.07
CA ALA A 203 -15.34 -0.69 -15.95
C ALA A 203 -14.69 -1.55 -17.04
N PHE A 204 -14.16 -2.73 -16.69
CA PHE A 204 -13.29 -3.50 -17.59
C PHE A 204 -13.70 -4.97 -17.77
N ALA A 205 -14.19 -5.65 -16.73
CA ALA A 205 -14.46 -7.10 -16.81
C ALA A 205 -15.60 -7.52 -15.87
N PRO A 206 -16.87 -7.40 -16.31
CA PRO A 206 -18.01 -7.75 -15.46
C PRO A 206 -18.11 -9.26 -15.15
N ASP A 207 -17.58 -10.12 -16.02
CA ASP A 207 -17.54 -11.57 -15.82
C ASP A 207 -16.13 -11.99 -15.40
N ASN A 208 -16.00 -12.57 -14.20
CA ASN A 208 -14.71 -13.03 -13.68
C ASN A 208 -14.33 -14.44 -14.12
N ARG A 209 -15.13 -15.12 -14.93
CA ARG A 209 -14.81 -16.47 -15.40
C ARG A 209 -13.78 -16.45 -16.52
N LEU A 210 -12.71 -17.22 -16.33
CA LEU A 210 -11.70 -17.51 -17.35
C LEU A 210 -12.30 -18.45 -18.39
N LYS A 211 -12.20 -18.08 -19.67
CA LYS A 211 -12.61 -18.94 -20.80
C LYS A 211 -11.35 -19.43 -21.48
N ASP A 212 -11.19 -20.76 -21.52
CA ASP A 212 -10.00 -21.42 -22.07
C ASP A 212 -8.70 -20.85 -21.47
N LYS A 213 -8.68 -20.60 -20.15
CA LYS A 213 -7.53 -20.03 -19.43
C LYS A 213 -7.13 -18.60 -19.85
N THR A 214 -8.02 -17.90 -20.56
CA THR A 214 -7.76 -16.55 -21.07
C THR A 214 -8.87 -15.57 -20.72
N MET A 215 -8.52 -14.29 -20.75
CA MET A 215 -9.47 -13.19 -20.66
C MET A 215 -8.95 -11.98 -21.43
N LEU A 216 -9.83 -11.38 -22.24
CA LEU A 216 -9.59 -10.10 -22.93
C LEU A 216 -10.33 -9.00 -22.17
N MET A 217 -9.65 -7.89 -21.90
CA MET A 217 -10.25 -6.70 -21.30
C MET A 217 -9.97 -5.46 -22.18
N PRO A 218 -10.95 -4.54 -22.32
CA PRO A 218 -12.28 -4.62 -21.72
C PRO A 218 -13.18 -5.71 -22.32
N GLN A 219 -14.08 -6.27 -21.52
CA GLN A 219 -15.04 -7.29 -21.93
C GLN A 219 -16.28 -6.67 -22.59
N SER A 220 -16.98 -7.45 -23.41
CA SER A 220 -18.32 -7.05 -23.88
C SER A 220 -19.26 -6.81 -22.70
N GLY A 221 -19.91 -5.64 -22.66
CA GLY A 221 -20.78 -5.21 -21.56
C GLY A 221 -20.05 -4.43 -20.46
N ALA A 222 -18.74 -4.26 -20.55
CA ALA A 222 -18.00 -3.29 -19.74
C ALA A 222 -18.29 -1.85 -20.19
N MET A 223 -18.05 -0.88 -19.30
CA MET A 223 -18.25 0.55 -19.61
C MET A 223 -17.14 1.11 -20.50
N CYS A 224 -15.90 0.65 -20.34
CA CYS A 224 -14.77 1.09 -21.14
C CYS A 224 -14.67 0.24 -22.41
N GLU A 225 -14.38 0.89 -23.54
CA GLU A 225 -14.09 0.19 -24.80
C GLU A 225 -12.60 -0.20 -24.90
N GLU A 226 -11.73 0.58 -24.26
CA GLU A 226 -10.27 0.46 -24.28
C GLU A 226 -9.68 0.83 -22.90
N ILE A 227 -8.43 0.46 -22.64
CA ILE A 227 -7.67 0.81 -21.44
C ILE A 227 -6.63 1.88 -21.81
N THR A 228 -6.64 3.00 -21.11
CA THR A 228 -5.67 4.09 -21.27
C THR A 228 -4.97 4.38 -19.95
N PHE A 229 -3.68 4.69 -20.02
CA PHE A 229 -2.88 5.13 -18.88
C PHE A 229 -2.59 6.62 -19.04
N ASP A 230 -2.86 7.42 -18.00
CA ASP A 230 -2.82 8.89 -18.05
C ASP A 230 -1.67 9.50 -17.24
N THR A 231 -0.86 8.66 -16.58
CA THR A 231 0.17 9.12 -15.65
C THR A 231 1.41 8.23 -15.75
N VAL A 232 2.58 8.87 -15.84
CA VAL A 232 3.90 8.19 -15.84
C VAL A 232 4.19 7.58 -14.48
N GLY A 233 4.66 6.33 -14.48
CA GLY A 233 4.98 5.60 -13.27
C GLY A 233 5.08 4.11 -13.49
N GLN A 234 4.89 3.35 -12.40
CA GLN A 234 4.87 1.90 -12.41
C GLN A 234 3.45 1.40 -12.21
N GLU A 235 3.02 0.48 -13.07
CA GLU A 235 1.74 -0.20 -12.99
C GLU A 235 1.95 -1.66 -12.61
N GLU A 236 1.43 -2.05 -11.47
CA GLU A 236 1.54 -3.40 -10.92
C GLU A 236 0.21 -4.13 -10.99
N PHE A 237 0.26 -5.40 -11.40
CA PHE A 237 -0.91 -6.25 -11.57
C PHE A 237 -0.70 -7.56 -10.82
N LEU A 238 -1.71 -7.94 -10.06
CA LEU A 238 -1.76 -9.19 -9.32
C LEU A 238 -3.07 -9.91 -9.66
N ALA A 239 -2.95 -10.99 -10.42
CA ALA A 239 -4.06 -11.92 -10.63
C ALA A 239 -4.06 -12.97 -9.52
N ILE A 240 -5.23 -13.25 -8.95
CA ILE A 240 -5.48 -14.37 -8.07
C ILE A 240 -6.55 -15.21 -8.75
N VAL A 241 -6.26 -16.49 -8.99
CA VAL A 241 -7.21 -17.43 -9.58
C VAL A 241 -7.72 -18.40 -8.54
N LEU A 242 -9.02 -18.68 -8.59
CA LEU A 242 -9.76 -19.47 -7.61
C LEU A 242 -10.69 -20.45 -8.32
N ASP A 243 -10.96 -21.59 -7.67
CA ASP A 243 -11.97 -22.53 -8.17
C ASP A 243 -13.37 -21.93 -8.09
N ASP A 244 -13.69 -21.26 -6.98
CA ASP A 244 -14.97 -20.60 -6.74
C ASP A 244 -14.83 -19.07 -6.73
N SER A 245 -15.89 -18.38 -7.16
CA SER A 245 -15.95 -16.92 -7.05
C SER A 245 -15.99 -16.47 -5.60
N LEU A 246 -15.41 -15.30 -5.33
CA LEU A 246 -15.48 -14.65 -4.02
C LEU A 246 -16.79 -13.86 -3.90
N ASP A 247 -17.55 -14.13 -2.84
CA ASP A 247 -18.85 -13.51 -2.58
C ASP A 247 -18.74 -12.22 -1.75
N PHE A 248 -17.84 -11.32 -2.13
CA PHE A 248 -17.76 -10.01 -1.49
C PHE A 248 -18.73 -9.00 -2.15
N PRO A 249 -19.49 -8.21 -1.39
CA PRO A 249 -20.40 -7.20 -1.98
C PRO A 249 -19.68 -6.21 -2.89
N TRP A 250 -18.46 -5.83 -2.53
CA TRP A 250 -17.61 -4.90 -3.28
C TRP A 250 -16.97 -5.49 -4.55
N LEU A 251 -17.13 -6.80 -4.78
CA LEU A 251 -16.76 -7.46 -6.04
C LEU A 251 -17.92 -7.56 -7.03
N THR A 252 -19.13 -7.15 -6.64
CA THR A 252 -20.28 -7.20 -7.55
C THR A 252 -20.21 -6.01 -8.53
N PRO A 253 -20.05 -6.24 -9.84
CA PRO A 253 -19.98 -5.17 -10.83
C PRO A 253 -21.22 -4.26 -10.77
N ASN A 254 -21.01 -2.95 -10.71
CA ASN A 254 -22.06 -1.96 -10.70
C ASN A 254 -21.55 -0.62 -11.24
N GLU A 255 -22.47 0.26 -11.66
CA GLU A 255 -22.13 1.57 -12.24
C GLU A 255 -21.76 2.63 -11.18
N GLU A 256 -22.10 2.44 -9.90
CA GLU A 256 -21.77 3.38 -8.83
C GLU A 256 -20.28 3.34 -8.46
N GLU A 257 -19.69 2.14 -8.48
CA GLU A 257 -18.26 1.89 -8.29
C GLU A 257 -17.72 1.05 -9.46
N PRO A 258 -17.54 1.62 -10.67
CA PRO A 258 -17.21 0.84 -11.87
C PRO A 258 -15.92 0.03 -11.78
N ALA A 259 -14.90 0.60 -11.14
CA ALA A 259 -13.65 -0.06 -10.80
C ALA A 259 -13.46 0.05 -9.28
N PRO A 260 -13.84 -0.99 -8.51
CA PRO A 260 -13.79 -0.91 -7.06
C PRO A 260 -12.39 -0.64 -6.51
N ILE A 261 -12.28 0.22 -5.50
CA ILE A 261 -11.00 0.53 -4.86
C ILE A 261 -10.72 -0.49 -3.77
N TRP A 262 -9.62 -1.23 -3.85
CA TRP A 262 -9.20 -2.04 -2.71
C TRP A 262 -8.45 -1.16 -1.69
N ASN A 263 -8.88 -1.26 -0.44
CA ASN A 263 -8.29 -0.57 0.71
C ASN A 263 -7.85 -1.60 1.76
N LEU A 264 -7.28 -1.14 2.87
CA LEU A 264 -6.78 -2.04 3.91
C LEU A 264 -7.86 -2.99 4.46
N GLU A 265 -9.10 -2.54 4.61
CA GLU A 265 -10.21 -3.37 5.10
C GLU A 265 -10.53 -4.48 4.10
N ARG A 266 -10.81 -4.12 2.83
CA ARG A 266 -11.09 -5.08 1.75
C ARG A 266 -9.94 -6.07 1.53
N LEU A 267 -8.69 -5.60 1.62
CA LEU A 267 -7.50 -6.45 1.47
C LEU A 267 -7.33 -7.43 2.64
N LYS A 268 -7.67 -7.04 3.87
CA LYS A 268 -7.69 -7.94 5.04
C LYS A 268 -8.79 -8.99 4.93
N GLU A 269 -9.98 -8.62 4.46
CA GLU A 269 -11.07 -9.57 4.19
C GLU A 269 -10.64 -10.61 3.16
N LEU A 270 -10.08 -10.15 2.03
CA LEU A 270 -9.54 -11.02 0.98
C LEU A 270 -8.48 -11.97 1.55
N TRP A 271 -7.51 -11.43 2.30
CA TRP A 271 -6.42 -12.22 2.85
C TRP A 271 -6.90 -13.31 3.82
N THR A 272 -7.86 -12.96 4.68
CA THR A 272 -8.48 -13.93 5.61
C THR A 272 -9.14 -15.05 4.83
N ARG A 273 -9.91 -14.73 3.79
CA ARG A 273 -10.60 -15.73 2.96
C ARG A 273 -9.61 -16.64 2.23
N LEU A 274 -8.54 -16.09 1.66
CA LEU A 274 -7.48 -16.86 1.00
C LEU A 274 -6.70 -17.77 1.96
N GLY A 275 -6.66 -17.44 3.25
CA GLY A 275 -6.04 -18.27 4.29
C GLY A 275 -6.92 -19.42 4.77
N GLU A 276 -8.24 -19.31 4.62
CA GLU A 276 -9.21 -20.35 4.97
C GLU A 276 -9.38 -21.38 3.85
N ASP A 277 -9.29 -20.95 2.59
CA ASP A 277 -9.30 -21.86 1.43
C ASP A 277 -7.93 -22.56 1.35
N ASN A 278 -7.87 -23.81 1.83
CA ASN A 278 -6.69 -24.71 1.92
C ASN A 278 -5.80 -24.79 0.65
N ASN A 279 -5.11 -23.70 0.29
CA ASN A 279 -4.22 -23.54 -0.88
C ASN A 279 -4.87 -23.73 -2.26
N ASN A 280 -6.18 -23.51 -2.42
CA ASN A 280 -6.84 -23.70 -3.72
C ASN A 280 -6.85 -22.46 -4.62
N TRP A 281 -5.87 -21.59 -4.43
CA TRP A 281 -5.68 -20.40 -5.24
C TRP A 281 -4.23 -20.32 -5.72
N GLN A 282 -4.04 -19.66 -6.85
CA GLN A 282 -2.72 -19.32 -7.36
C GLN A 282 -2.68 -17.82 -7.63
N ALA A 283 -1.52 -17.21 -7.46
CA ALA A 283 -1.32 -15.80 -7.79
C ALA A 283 -0.31 -15.62 -8.90
N PHE A 284 -0.49 -14.57 -9.70
CA PHE A 284 0.39 -14.18 -10.78
C PHE A 284 0.66 -12.69 -10.69
N TYR A 285 1.93 -12.31 -10.78
CA TYR A 285 2.36 -10.93 -10.65
C TYR A 285 3.08 -10.45 -11.91
N ARG A 286 2.86 -9.19 -12.27
CA ARG A 286 3.62 -8.49 -13.30
C ARG A 286 3.57 -6.99 -13.05
N SER A 287 4.65 -6.30 -13.42
CA SER A 287 4.66 -4.85 -13.47
C SER A 287 5.10 -4.33 -14.84
N PHE A 288 4.68 -3.11 -15.15
CA PHE A 288 5.01 -2.38 -16.36
C PHE A 288 5.43 -0.96 -16.00
N GLU A 289 6.29 -0.39 -16.82
CA GLU A 289 6.67 1.02 -16.75
C GLU A 289 5.82 1.78 -17.77
N VAL A 290 5.12 2.82 -17.31
CA VAL A 290 4.39 3.76 -18.16
C VAL A 290 5.29 4.95 -18.44
N VAL A 291 5.51 5.24 -19.72
CA VAL A 291 6.43 6.28 -20.20
C VAL A 291 5.71 7.28 -21.10
N GLU A 292 6.31 8.46 -21.24
CA GLU A 292 5.89 9.41 -22.27
C GLU A 292 6.19 8.87 -23.67
N ALA A 293 5.39 9.25 -24.66
CA ALA A 293 5.69 8.96 -26.05
C ALA A 293 7.06 9.57 -26.42
N SER A 294 7.98 8.73 -26.90
CA SER A 294 9.25 9.24 -27.44
C SER A 294 8.95 10.12 -28.66
N ALA A 295 9.33 11.40 -28.57
CA ALA A 295 9.19 12.39 -29.64
C ALA A 295 10.08 12.09 -30.86
#